data_AF-A0A961WVF1-F1
#
_entry.id   AF-A0A961WVF1-F1
#
_cell.length_a   1.000
_cell.length_b   1.000
_cell.length_c   1.000
_cell.angle_alpha   90.00
_cell.angle_beta   90.00
_cell.angle_gamma   90.00
#
_symmetry.space_group_name_H-M   'P 1'
#
loop_
_entity.id
_entity.type
_entity.pdbx_description
1 polymer ?
#
loop_
_entity_poly.entity_id
_entity_poly.type
_entity_poly.pdbx_seq_one_letter_code
_entity_poly.pdbx_strand_id
1 'polypeptide(L)' 'EEPLNRFLSKVPKGRFEAANGPATICGVGLDISDRTGLCERIAPLRLGPRLAETVPDFW' A
#
# COMPACT_ATOMS: atom_id res chain seq x y z
N GLU A 1 14.88 -11.89 -5.50
CA GLU A 1 16.26 -11.35 -5.40
C GLU A 1 16.69 -10.49 -6.57
N GLU A 2 16.18 -10.70 -7.79
CA GLU A 2 16.59 -9.95 -8.99
C GLU A 2 16.67 -8.41 -8.81
N PRO A 3 15.75 -7.71 -8.12
CA PRO A 3 15.90 -6.29 -7.86
C PRO A 3 17.21 -5.92 -7.16
N LEU A 4 17.57 -6.63 -6.08
CA LEU A 4 18.81 -6.38 -5.33
C LEU A 4 20.05 -6.68 -6.19
N ASN A 5 20.05 -7.81 -6.88
CA ASN A 5 21.15 -8.20 -7.75
C ASN A 5 21.40 -7.18 -8.87
N ARG A 6 20.32 -6.64 -9.45
CA ARG A 6 20.42 -5.61 -10.48
C ARG A 6 20.94 -4.28 -9.92
N PHE A 7 20.55 -3.89 -8.70
CA PHE A 7 21.12 -2.71 -8.05
C PHE A 7 22.62 -2.84 -7.78
N LEU A 8 23.07 -4.00 -7.32
CA LEU A 8 24.48 -4.25 -7.00
C LEU A 8 25.36 -4.38 -8.25
N SER A 9 24.92 -5.19 -9.21
CA SER A 9 25.75 -5.57 -10.37
C SER A 9 25.57 -4.66 -11.59
N LYS A 10 24.48 -3.88 -11.65
CA LYS A 10 24.07 -3.09 -12.82
C LYS A 10 23.84 -3.91 -14.11
N VAL A 11 23.81 -5.24 -14.00
CA VAL A 11 23.56 -6.16 -15.12
C VAL A 11 22.25 -6.89 -14.87
N PRO A 12 21.28 -6.87 -15.81
CA PRO A 12 20.07 -7.69 -15.72
C PRO A 12 20.42 -9.18 -15.82
N LYS A 13 19.96 -10.01 -14.87
CA LYS A 13 20.20 -11.47 -14.90
C LYS A 13 18.90 -12.25 -15.02
N GLY A 14 17.94 -11.99 -14.15
CA GLY A 14 16.60 -12.58 -14.15
C GLY A 14 15.51 -11.61 -14.60
N ARG A 15 14.30 -12.15 -14.80
CA ARG A 15 13.08 -11.33 -14.94
C ARG A 15 12.62 -10.88 -13.56
N PHE A 16 11.88 -9.78 -13.51
CA PHE A 16 11.14 -9.43 -12.29
C PHE A 16 9.94 -10.35 -12.14
N GLU A 17 9.74 -10.82 -10.91
CA GLU A 17 8.65 -11.72 -10.53
C GLU A 17 7.95 -11.16 -9.30
N ALA A 18 6.65 -11.43 -9.19
CA ALA A 18 5.87 -11.06 -8.01
C ALA A 18 6.40 -11.81 -6.78
N ALA A 19 6.44 -11.11 -5.65
CA ALA A 19 6.76 -11.76 -4.38
C ALA A 19 5.59 -12.63 -3.93
N ASN A 20 5.87 -13.86 -3.49
CA ASN A 20 4.85 -14.81 -3.00
C ASN A 20 4.61 -14.71 -1.48
N GLY A 21 5.12 -13.66 -0.83
CA GLY A 21 4.94 -13.44 0.61
C GLY A 21 3.58 -12.82 0.94
N PRO A 22 3.25 -12.70 2.24
CA PRO A 22 1.99 -12.09 2.65
C PRO A 22 1.88 -10.62 2.20
N ALA A 23 0.67 -10.25 1.79
CA ALA A 23 0.35 -8.95 1.21
C ALA A 23 0.08 -7.88 2.27
N THR A 24 0.26 -6.61 1.89
CA THR A 24 -0.24 -5.45 2.62
C THR A 24 -1.30 -4.77 1.77
N ILE A 25 -2.46 -4.49 2.34
CA ILE A 25 -3.49 -3.66 1.72
C ILE A 25 -3.26 -2.22 2.16
N CYS A 26 -3.21 -1.30 1.20
CA CYS A 26 -3.06 0.13 1.43
C CYS A 26 -4.19 0.88 0.74
N GLY A 27 -4.72 1.91 1.39
CA GLY A 27 -5.75 2.77 0.82
C GLY A 27 -5.95 4.04 1.65
N VAL A 28 -7.01 4.77 1.32
CA VAL A 28 -7.51 5.89 2.11
C VAL A 28 -8.99 5.70 2.33
N GLY A 29 -9.43 6.02 3.54
CA GLY A 29 -10.84 6.16 3.85
C GLY A 29 -11.30 7.58 3.72
N LEU A 30 -12.48 7.74 3.13
CA LEU A 30 -13.13 9.03 2.91
C LEU A 30 -14.51 8.98 3.55
N ASP A 31 -14.89 10.07 4.20
CA ASP A 31 -16.26 10.32 4.62
C ASP A 31 -16.84 11.41 3.73
N ILE A 32 -17.90 11.07 2.98
CA ILE A 32 -18.48 11.93 1.97
C ILE A 32 -19.85 12.40 2.44
N SER A 33 -20.06 13.70 2.42
CA SER A 33 -21.32 14.34 2.76
C SER A 33 -22.40 14.02 1.73
N ASP A 34 -23.45 13.29 2.12
CA ASP A 34 -24.58 13.01 1.22
C ASP A 34 -25.31 14.28 0.76
N ARG A 35 -25.24 15.36 1.55
CA ARG A 35 -25.89 16.64 1.22
C ARG A 35 -25.10 17.45 0.19
N THR A 36 -23.77 17.47 0.31
CA THR A 36 -22.91 18.38 -0.48
C THR A 36 -22.10 17.67 -1.55
N GLY A 37 -21.94 16.35 -1.44
CA GLY A 37 -21.02 15.55 -2.26
C GLY A 37 -19.54 15.79 -1.94
N LEU A 38 -19.22 16.59 -0.92
CA LEU A 38 -17.84 16.91 -0.54
C LEU A 38 -17.29 15.91 0.48
N CYS A 39 -15.98 15.71 0.44
CA CYS A 39 -15.25 14.92 1.43
C CYS A 39 -15.09 15.73 2.73
N GLU A 40 -15.65 15.24 3.83
CA GLU A 40 -15.58 15.88 5.15
C GLU A 40 -14.43 15.33 6.00
N ARG A 41 -14.05 14.05 5.82
CA ARG A 41 -12.92 13.42 6.52
C ARG A 41 -12.11 12.51 5.60
N ILE A 42 -10.80 12.44 5.83
CA ILE A 42 -9.87 11.54 5.13
C ILE A 42 -8.85 10.96 6.13
N ALA A 43 -8.60 9.66 6.06
CA ALA A 43 -7.57 8.98 6.87
C ALA A 43 -6.96 7.80 6.11
N PRO A 44 -5.72 7.39 6.42
CA PRO A 44 -5.09 6.24 5.79
C PRO A 44 -5.70 4.91 6.23
N LEU A 45 -5.66 3.91 5.35
CA LEU A 45 -5.91 2.50 5.63
C LEU A 45 -4.64 1.69 5.31
N ARG A 46 -4.18 0.88 6.26
CA ARG A 46 -3.05 -0.05 6.09
C ARG A 46 -3.27 -1.29 6.92
N LEU A 47 -3.35 -2.44 6.27
CA LEU A 47 -3.55 -3.74 6.90
C LEU A 47 -2.51 -4.73 6.38
N GLY A 48 -1.85 -5.48 7.27
CA GLY A 48 -0.87 -6.50 6.89
C GLY A 48 0.51 -6.36 7.53
N PRO A 49 1.47 -7.23 7.15
CA PRO A 49 2.52 -7.71 8.05
C PRO A 49 3.77 -6.84 8.16
N ARG A 50 3.92 -5.80 7.32
CA ARG A 50 5.20 -5.07 7.18
C ARG A 50 5.24 -3.73 7.92
N LEU A 51 4.09 -3.13 8.17
CA LEU A 51 3.96 -1.79 8.70
C LEU A 51 2.84 -1.78 9.76
N ALA A 52 2.91 -0.87 10.73
CA ALA A 52 1.90 -0.77 11.78
C ALA A 52 0.50 -0.60 11.19
N GLU A 53 -0.49 -1.36 11.64
CA GLU A 53 -1.83 -1.24 11.07
C GLU A 53 -2.43 0.14 11.37
N THR A 54 -3.23 0.65 10.44
CA THR A 54 -3.98 1.89 10.61
C THR A 54 -5.33 1.72 9.94
N VAL A 55 -6.38 2.14 10.63
CA VAL A 55 -7.76 2.15 10.14
C VAL A 55 -8.31 3.55 10.43
N PRO A 56 -9.08 4.16 9.51
CA PRO A 56 -9.80 5.39 9.79
C PRO A 56 -10.63 5.26 11.08
N ASP A 57 -10.45 6.19 12.00
CA ASP A 57 -11.17 6.23 13.28
C ASP A 57 -12.66 6.58 13.14
N PHE A 58 -13.03 7.12 11.97
CA PHE A 58 -14.39 7.52 11.62
C PHE A 58 -15.19 6.47 10.84
N TRP A 59 -14.68 5.25 10.71
CA TRP A 59 -15.34 4.12 10.05
C TRP A 59 -15.93 3.12 11.05
#